data_AF-A0A8R1Y3V4-F1
#
_entry.id   AF-A0A8R1Y3V4-F1
#
_cell.length_a   1.000
_cell.length_b   1.000
_cell.length_c   1.000
_cell.angle_alpha   90.00
_cell.angle_beta   90.00
_cell.angle_gamma   90.00
#
_symmetry.space_group_name_H-M   'P 1'
#
loop_
_entity.id
_entity.type
_entity.pdbx_description
1 polymer ?
#
loop_
_entity_poly.entity_id
_entity_poly.type
_entity_poly.pdbx_seq_one_letter_code
_entity_poly.pdbx_strand_id
1 'polypeptide(L)'
;MAVVRPSIWCISKVPILKWLQMVCSLVVIIFISDGRYQWFTYTMILFICIVLIVCTFLTLVVLCVGIKNTYNIEIIFNLIAFSLCLLAGSLLTYDLIQMVSGNFAHHQYLPPIYIGRDSWKNRIAVCTVFLLLKTLFYQASFVLTKQKGRGFDQ
;
A
#
# COMPACT_ATOMS: atom_id res chain seq x y z
N MET A 1 29.55 -10.17 -3.51
CA MET A 1 29.23 -10.75 -4.83
C MET A 1 27.72 -10.92 -4.91
N ALA A 2 27.06 -10.29 -5.86
CA ALA A 2 25.63 -10.47 -6.10
C ALA A 2 25.41 -11.79 -6.85
N VAL A 3 24.43 -12.57 -6.43
CA VAL A 3 24.01 -13.80 -7.12
C VAL A 3 22.56 -13.58 -7.53
N VAL A 4 22.34 -13.35 -8.83
CA VAL A 4 20.99 -13.18 -9.37
C VAL A 4 20.24 -14.50 -9.18
N ARG A 5 19.11 -14.45 -8.49
CA ARG A 5 18.28 -15.64 -8.23
C ARG A 5 17.54 -16.08 -9.49
N PRO A 6 17.31 -17.39 -9.69
CA PRO A 6 16.51 -17.89 -10.80
C PRO A 6 15.07 -17.35 -10.73
N SER A 7 14.42 -17.17 -11.89
CA SER A 7 13.08 -16.57 -12.01
C SER A 7 12.01 -17.26 -11.15
N ILE A 8 12.15 -18.56 -10.87
CA ILE A 8 11.26 -19.32 -9.99
C ILE A 8 11.19 -18.75 -8.57
N TRP A 9 12.18 -17.96 -8.16
CA TRP A 9 12.19 -17.26 -6.88
C TRP A 9 11.06 -16.21 -6.76
N CYS A 10 10.57 -15.66 -7.87
CA CYS A 10 9.41 -14.77 -7.88
C CYS A 10 8.12 -15.44 -7.35
N ILE A 11 8.09 -16.77 -7.27
CA ILE A 11 6.98 -17.58 -6.75
C ILE A 11 7.16 -17.86 -5.24
N SER A 12 8.24 -17.36 -4.62
CA SER A 12 8.39 -17.49 -3.16
C SER A 12 7.45 -16.54 -2.40
N LYS A 13 7.18 -16.86 -1.12
CA LYS A 13 6.16 -16.18 -0.30
C LYS A 13 6.34 -14.65 -0.24
N VAL A 14 7.57 -14.18 -0.03
CA VAL A 14 7.85 -12.74 0.12
C VAL A 14 7.64 -11.98 -1.20
N PRO A 15 8.24 -12.37 -2.34
CA PRO A 15 7.96 -11.76 -3.65
C PRO A 15 6.49 -11.69 -4.03
N ILE A 16 5.72 -12.76 -3.81
CA ILE A 16 4.27 -12.75 -4.09
C ILE A 16 3.59 -11.65 -3.28
N LEU A 17 3.92 -11.51 -1.99
CA LEU A 17 3.37 -10.42 -1.16
C LEU A 17 3.78 -9.04 -1.68
N LYS A 18 5.02 -8.86 -2.14
CA LYS A 18 5.48 -7.59 -2.74
C LYS A 18 4.71 -7.26 -4.01
N TRP A 19 4.46 -8.24 -4.88
CA TRP A 19 3.61 -8.08 -6.06
C TRP A 19 2.18 -7.66 -5.68
N LEU A 20 1.58 -8.35 -4.71
CA LEU A 20 0.23 -8.03 -4.23
C LEU A 20 0.15 -6.62 -3.63
N GLN A 21 1.17 -6.18 -2.87
CA GLN A 21 1.25 -4.81 -2.33
C GLN A 21 1.29 -3.76 -3.45
N MET A 22 2.04 -4.01 -4.53
CA MET A 22 2.10 -3.12 -5.69
C MET A 22 0.75 -3.07 -6.42
N VAL A 23 0.11 -4.22 -6.66
CA VAL A 23 -1.22 -4.28 -7.28
C VAL A 23 -2.25 -3.51 -6.45
N CYS A 24 -2.29 -3.69 -5.13
CA CYS A 24 -3.20 -2.93 -4.27
C CYS A 24 -2.96 -1.42 -4.37
N SER A 25 -1.69 -1.00 -4.44
CA SER A 25 -1.33 0.41 -4.59
C SER A 25 -1.80 0.98 -5.93
N LEU A 26 -1.67 0.22 -7.02
CA LEU A 26 -2.14 0.63 -8.34
C LEU A 26 -3.65 0.81 -8.36
N VAL A 27 -4.41 -0.10 -7.75
CA VAL A 27 -5.87 0.03 -7.63
C VAL A 27 -6.22 1.32 -6.89
N VAL A 28 -5.61 1.59 -5.73
CA VAL A 28 -5.87 2.81 -4.96
C VAL A 28 -5.55 4.07 -5.79
N ILE A 29 -4.40 4.08 -6.48
CA ILE A 29 -3.99 5.21 -7.34
C ILE A 29 -5.04 5.47 -8.43
N ILE A 30 -5.47 4.45 -9.16
CA ILE A 30 -6.44 4.58 -10.25
C ILE A 30 -7.77 5.14 -9.73
N PHE A 31 -8.29 4.59 -8.65
CA PHE A 31 -9.62 4.94 -8.15
C PHE A 31 -9.66 6.31 -7.46
N ILE A 32 -8.58 6.72 -6.79
CA ILE A 32 -8.51 8.01 -6.08
C ILE A 32 -8.10 9.18 -6.99
N SER A 33 -7.43 8.92 -8.12
CA SER A 33 -6.85 9.95 -8.99
C SER A 33 -7.85 11.02 -9.43
N ASP A 34 -9.07 10.61 -9.77
CA ASP A 34 -10.13 11.47 -10.29
C ASP A 34 -10.64 12.50 -9.26
N GLY A 35 -10.66 12.14 -7.98
CA GLY A 35 -11.13 13.03 -6.91
C GLY A 35 -10.02 13.52 -5.99
N ARG A 36 -8.74 13.37 -6.35
CA ARG A 36 -7.59 13.67 -5.47
C ARG A 36 -7.60 15.08 -4.87
N TYR A 37 -8.23 16.05 -5.54
CA TYR A 37 -8.32 17.43 -5.09
C TYR A 37 -9.50 17.71 -4.16
N GLN A 38 -10.46 16.78 -4.04
CA GLN A 38 -11.63 16.93 -3.18
C GLN A 38 -11.24 17.08 -1.70
N TRP A 39 -10.17 16.39 -1.30
CA TRP A 39 -9.61 16.45 0.04
C TRP A 39 -8.10 16.26 -0.02
N PHE A 40 -7.35 17.13 0.67
CA PHE A 40 -5.89 17.06 0.71
C PHE A 40 -5.36 15.68 1.13
N THR A 41 -6.07 14.99 2.02
CA THR A 41 -5.74 13.61 2.44
C THR A 41 -5.73 12.64 1.26
N TYR A 42 -6.61 12.79 0.26
CA TYR A 42 -6.57 11.94 -0.94
C TYR A 42 -5.29 12.14 -1.74
N THR A 43 -4.85 13.40 -1.90
CA THR A 43 -3.57 13.71 -2.55
C THR A 43 -2.40 13.09 -1.77
N MET A 44 -2.45 13.16 -0.44
CA MET A 44 -1.43 12.52 0.42
C MET A 44 -1.42 10.99 0.28
N ILE A 45 -2.59 10.35 0.27
CA ILE A 45 -2.71 8.90 0.07
C ILE A 45 -2.20 8.47 -1.31
N LEU A 46 -2.52 9.24 -2.35
CA LEU A 46 -2.02 9.04 -3.70
C LEU A 46 -0.48 9.08 -3.71
N PHE A 47 0.11 10.12 -3.13
CA PHE A 47 1.57 10.26 -3.02
C PHE A 47 2.21 9.11 -2.24
N ILE A 48 1.67 8.76 -1.07
CA ILE A 48 2.12 7.61 -0.26
C ILE A 48 2.07 6.33 -1.08
N CYS A 49 1.00 6.09 -1.86
CA CYS A 49 0.90 4.90 -2.70
C CYS A 49 1.98 4.84 -3.78
N ILE A 50 2.29 5.97 -4.44
CA ILE A 50 3.35 6.05 -5.44
C ILE A 50 4.72 5.75 -4.81
N VAL A 51 5.04 6.42 -3.69
CA VAL A 51 6.31 6.20 -2.97
C VAL A 51 6.44 4.74 -2.54
N LEU A 52 5.37 4.16 -1.98
CA LEU A 52 5.37 2.77 -1.56
C LEU A 52 5.53 1.79 -2.73
N ILE A 53 4.97 2.06 -3.92
CA ILE A 53 5.24 1.23 -5.12
C ILE A 53 6.74 1.24 -5.43
N VAL A 54 7.35 2.42 -5.52
CA VAL A 54 8.77 2.56 -5.87
C VAL A 54 9.65 1.85 -4.84
N CYS A 55 9.43 2.11 -3.55
CA CYS A 55 10.20 1.44 -2.49
C CYS A 55 9.98 -0.07 -2.48
N THR A 56 8.75 -0.56 -2.67
CA THR A 56 8.45 -2.00 -2.73
C THR A 56 9.16 -2.65 -3.91
N PHE A 57 9.12 -2.02 -5.07
CA PHE A 57 9.85 -2.48 -6.25
C PHE A 57 11.36 -2.54 -5.99
N LEU A 58 11.95 -1.51 -5.36
CA LEU A 58 13.36 -1.53 -4.97
C LEU A 58 13.66 -2.68 -4.00
N THR A 59 12.80 -2.96 -3.01
CA THR A 59 13.00 -4.13 -2.14
C THR A 59 12.95 -5.45 -2.90
N LEU A 60 12.08 -5.56 -3.91
CA LEU A 60 12.01 -6.73 -4.80
C LEU A 60 13.32 -6.91 -5.58
N VAL A 61 13.87 -5.82 -6.13
CA VAL A 61 15.16 -5.83 -6.85
C VAL A 61 16.30 -6.24 -5.92
N VAL A 62 16.38 -5.65 -4.73
CA VAL A 62 17.40 -5.98 -3.71
C VAL A 62 17.36 -7.47 -3.35
N LEU A 63 16.17 -8.02 -3.17
CA LEU A 63 15.99 -9.44 -2.87
C LEU A 63 16.34 -10.34 -4.07
N CYS A 64 16.04 -9.92 -5.30
CA CYS A 64 16.36 -10.63 -6.54
C CYS A 64 17.88 -10.74 -6.77
N VAL A 65 18.60 -9.64 -6.55
CA VAL A 65 20.07 -9.55 -6.69
C VAL A 65 20.79 -10.26 -5.52
N GLY A 66 20.06 -10.61 -4.46
CA GLY A 66 20.61 -11.37 -3.33
C GLY A 66 21.56 -10.56 -2.45
N ILE A 67 21.34 -9.24 -2.33
CA ILE A 67 22.17 -8.37 -1.48
C ILE A 67 21.99 -8.79 -0.01
N LYS A 68 23.09 -9.23 0.61
CA LYS A 68 23.13 -9.65 2.02
C LYS A 68 22.97 -8.45 2.96
N ASN A 69 22.57 -8.71 4.21
CA ASN A 69 22.43 -7.72 5.28
C ASN A 69 21.36 -6.62 5.06
N THR A 70 20.42 -6.84 4.15
CA THR A 70 19.30 -5.91 3.88
C THR A 70 18.03 -6.22 4.69
N TYR A 71 18.05 -7.29 5.50
CA TYR A 71 16.87 -7.76 6.24
C TYR A 71 16.37 -6.73 7.26
N ASN A 72 17.25 -6.07 8.01
CA ASN A 72 16.86 -5.02 8.98
C ASN A 72 16.17 -3.83 8.28
N ILE A 73 16.72 -3.42 7.12
CA ILE A 73 16.13 -2.36 6.30
C ILE A 73 14.74 -2.77 5.82
N GLU A 74 14.58 -4.01 5.36
CA GLU A 74 13.28 -4.53 4.93
C GLU A 74 12.27 -4.61 6.08
N ILE A 75 12.68 -5.01 7.28
CA ILE A 75 11.82 -5.05 8.47
C ILE A 75 11.33 -3.63 8.81
N ILE A 76 12.23 -2.65 8.86
CA ILE A 76 11.89 -1.25 9.14
C ILE A 76 10.96 -0.69 8.06
N PHE A 77 11.27 -0.96 6.79
CA PHE A 77 10.42 -0.54 5.67
C PHE A 77 9.02 -1.12 5.77
N ASN A 78 8.88 -2.44 6.00
CA ASN A 78 7.58 -3.08 6.11
C ASN A 78 6.79 -2.53 7.31
N LEU A 79 7.45 -2.19 8.43
CA LEU A 79 6.81 -1.58 9.60
C LEU A 79 6.27 -0.18 9.28
N ILE A 80 7.09 0.68 8.67
CA ILE A 80 6.67 2.03 8.27
C ILE A 80 5.52 1.96 7.26
N ALA A 81 5.65 1.11 6.24
CA ALA A 81 4.64 0.95 5.21
C ALA A 81 3.32 0.40 5.77
N PHE A 82 3.39 -0.56 6.70
CA PHE A 82 2.23 -1.04 7.46
C PHE A 82 1.54 0.10 8.20
N SER A 83 2.28 0.91 8.97
CA SER A 83 1.71 2.02 9.74
C SER A 83 1.06 3.08 8.85
N LEU A 84 1.70 3.43 7.73
CA LEU A 84 1.16 4.39 6.77
C LEU A 84 -0.12 3.87 6.10
N CYS A 85 -0.15 2.59 5.69
CA CYS A 85 -1.35 1.99 5.10
C CYS A 85 -2.50 1.88 6.10
N LEU A 86 -2.20 1.55 7.37
CA LEU A 86 -3.20 1.50 8.42
C LEU A 86 -3.81 2.88 8.65
N LEU A 87 -2.98 3.90 8.81
CA LEU A 87 -3.45 5.29 9.00
C LEU A 87 -4.28 5.77 7.81
N ALA A 88 -3.80 5.57 6.58
CA ALA A 88 -4.53 5.92 5.37
C ALA A 88 -5.87 5.18 5.25
N GLY A 89 -5.90 3.87 5.56
CA GLY A 89 -7.11 3.06 5.58
C GLY A 89 -8.11 3.52 6.64
N SER A 90 -7.65 3.92 7.83
CA SER A 90 -8.50 4.51 8.87
C SER A 90 -9.10 5.84 8.43
N LEU A 91 -8.30 6.71 7.80
CA LEU A 91 -8.78 8.01 7.28
C LEU A 91 -9.83 7.84 6.18
N LEU A 92 -9.65 6.90 5.25
CA LEU A 92 -10.67 6.62 4.23
C LEU A 92 -11.91 5.93 4.81
N THR A 93 -11.75 5.10 5.85
CA THR A 93 -12.90 4.55 6.58
C THR A 93 -13.73 5.66 7.22
N TYR A 94 -13.07 6.60 7.91
CA TYR A 94 -13.73 7.78 8.48
C TYR A 94 -14.47 8.58 7.40
N ASP A 95 -13.80 8.85 6.29
CA ASP A 95 -14.36 9.61 5.19
C ASP A 95 -15.59 8.93 4.56
N LEU A 96 -15.51 7.61 4.33
CA LEU A 96 -16.63 6.83 3.83
C LEU A 96 -17.85 6.92 4.77
N ILE A 97 -17.63 6.85 6.08
CA ILE A 97 -18.70 7.00 7.09
C ILE A 97 -19.34 8.39 6.99
N GLN A 98 -18.54 9.46 6.86
CA GLN A 98 -19.06 10.83 6.72
C GLN A 98 -19.83 11.02 5.41
N MET A 99 -19.34 10.49 4.29
CA MET A 99 -20.06 10.59 3.02
C MET A 99 -21.38 9.81 3.03
N VAL A 100 -21.43 8.68 3.73
CA VAL A 100 -22.67 7.90 3.93
C VAL A 100 -23.66 8.64 4.82
N SER A 101 -23.19 9.37 5.84
CA SER A 101 -24.04 10.22 6.67
C SER A 101 -24.47 11.52 5.99
N GLY A 102 -23.97 11.80 4.78
CA GLY A 102 -24.26 13.01 4.02
C GLY A 102 -23.45 14.24 4.45
N ASN A 103 -22.44 14.05 5.31
CA ASN A 103 -21.56 15.11 5.76
C ASN A 103 -20.31 15.20 4.86
N PHE A 104 -20.12 16.37 4.25
CA PHE A 104 -18.97 16.66 3.38
C PHE A 104 -18.14 17.84 3.88
N ALA A 105 -18.31 18.28 5.14
CA ALA A 105 -17.73 19.52 5.66
C ALA A 105 -16.18 19.56 5.64
N HIS A 106 -15.51 18.41 5.70
CA HIS A 106 -14.03 18.33 5.61
C HIS A 106 -13.49 18.33 4.18
N HIS A 107 -14.36 18.24 3.17
CA HIS A 107 -13.99 18.31 1.77
C HIS A 107 -13.96 19.76 1.28
N GLN A 108 -12.97 20.08 0.43
CA GLN A 108 -12.90 21.37 -0.26
C GLN A 108 -13.89 21.45 -1.43
N TYR A 109 -14.20 20.30 -2.04
CA TYR A 109 -15.08 20.19 -3.18
C TYR A 109 -16.07 19.04 -3.02
N LEU A 110 -17.13 19.06 -3.81
CA LEU A 110 -18.02 17.92 -3.94
C LEU A 110 -17.38 16.82 -4.80
N PRO A 111 -17.92 15.58 -4.76
CA PRO A 111 -17.49 14.50 -5.63
C PRO A 111 -17.45 14.87 -7.12
N PRO A 112 -16.55 14.29 -7.92
CA PRO A 112 -16.44 14.58 -9.34
C PRO A 112 -17.76 14.36 -10.08
N ILE A 113 -18.25 15.41 -10.75
CA ILE A 113 -19.60 15.45 -11.33
C ILE A 113 -19.84 14.33 -12.35
N TYR A 114 -18.83 14.03 -13.18
CA TYR A 114 -18.91 12.98 -14.21
C TYR A 114 -18.93 11.55 -13.65
N ILE A 115 -18.51 11.35 -12.41
CA ILE A 115 -18.57 10.06 -11.70
C ILE A 115 -19.90 9.95 -10.96
N GLY A 116 -20.34 11.05 -10.36
CA GLY A 116 -21.51 11.08 -9.48
C GLY A 116 -21.18 10.65 -8.06
N ARG A 117 -22.01 11.09 -7.11
CA ARG A 117 -21.78 10.92 -5.66
C ARG A 117 -21.72 9.46 -5.24
N ASP A 118 -22.64 8.62 -5.72
CA ASP A 118 -22.70 7.22 -5.31
C ASP A 118 -21.55 6.40 -5.86
N SER A 119 -21.20 6.61 -7.12
CA SER A 119 -20.03 5.98 -7.72
C SER A 119 -18.74 6.43 -7.03
N TRP A 120 -18.61 7.72 -6.65
CA TRP A 120 -17.45 8.20 -5.87
C TRP A 120 -17.34 7.50 -4.50
N LYS A 121 -18.44 7.37 -3.76
CA LYS A 121 -18.45 6.59 -2.50
C LYS A 121 -17.99 5.15 -2.72
N ASN A 122 -18.45 4.50 -3.78
CA ASN A 122 -18.00 3.14 -4.13
C ASN A 122 -16.49 3.09 -4.42
N ARG A 123 -15.94 4.09 -5.11
CA ARG A 123 -14.49 4.18 -5.35
C ARG A 123 -13.70 4.33 -4.06
N ILE A 124 -14.16 5.18 -3.14
CA ILE A 124 -13.52 5.32 -1.83
C ILE A 124 -13.64 4.03 -1.02
N ALA A 125 -14.77 3.33 -1.06
CA ALA A 125 -14.92 2.02 -0.43
C ALA A 125 -13.91 0.99 -0.97
N VAL A 126 -13.73 0.93 -2.31
CA VAL A 126 -12.70 0.10 -2.94
C VAL A 126 -11.30 0.50 -2.43
N CYS A 127 -10.94 1.79 -2.46
CA CYS A 127 -9.66 2.26 -1.94
C CYS A 127 -9.42 1.86 -0.48
N THR A 128 -10.44 1.99 0.39
CA THR A 128 -10.38 1.59 1.80
C THR A 128 -10.08 0.11 1.94
N VAL A 129 -10.82 -0.76 1.24
CA VAL A 129 -10.62 -2.21 1.31
C VAL A 129 -9.21 -2.59 0.84
N PHE A 130 -8.74 -2.03 -0.28
CA PHE A 130 -7.41 -2.33 -0.80
C PHE A 130 -6.28 -1.77 0.07
N LEU A 131 -6.47 -0.64 0.75
CA LEU A 131 -5.51 -0.16 1.75
C LEU A 131 -5.43 -1.09 2.97
N LEU A 132 -6.57 -1.55 3.49
CA LEU A 132 -6.60 -2.51 4.59
C LEU A 132 -5.97 -3.85 4.20
N LEU A 133 -6.25 -4.34 2.99
CA LEU A 133 -5.61 -5.54 2.46
C LEU A 133 -4.09 -5.36 2.33
N LYS A 134 -3.65 -4.20 1.85
CA LYS A 134 -2.23 -3.83 1.75
C LYS A 134 -1.56 -3.77 3.13
N THR A 135 -2.27 -3.29 4.16
CA THR A 135 -1.81 -3.34 5.56
C THR A 135 -1.54 -4.78 5.99
N LEU A 136 -2.47 -5.71 5.73
CA LEU A 136 -2.28 -7.13 6.04
C LEU A 136 -1.07 -7.73 5.29
N PHE A 137 -0.87 -7.36 4.02
CA PHE A 137 0.27 -7.84 3.25
C PHE A 137 1.62 -7.31 3.74
N TYR A 138 1.70 -6.06 4.19
CA TYR A 138 2.92 -5.54 4.81
C TYR A 138 3.18 -6.18 6.17
N GLN A 139 2.14 -6.43 6.96
CA GLN A 139 2.27 -7.16 8.22
C GLN A 139 2.78 -8.60 7.98
N ALA A 140 2.22 -9.31 7.01
CA ALA A 140 2.68 -10.64 6.62
C ALA A 140 4.13 -10.63 6.15
N SER A 141 4.51 -9.63 5.34
CA SER A 141 5.90 -9.45 4.89
C SER A 141 6.85 -9.18 6.05
N PHE A 142 6.46 -8.32 6.99
CA PHE A 142 7.22 -8.05 8.21
C PHE A 142 7.48 -9.32 9.01
N VAL A 143 6.44 -10.13 9.27
CA VAL A 143 6.55 -11.38 10.03
C VAL A 143 7.46 -12.38 9.31
N LEU A 144 7.27 -12.57 8.01
CA LEU A 144 8.07 -13.52 7.21
C LEU A 144 9.54 -13.09 7.10
N THR A 145 9.82 -11.80 6.88
CA THR A 145 11.20 -11.29 6.85
C THR A 145 11.87 -11.45 8.22
N LYS A 146 11.14 -11.20 9.32
CA LYS A 146 11.66 -11.41 10.69
C LYS A 146 11.97 -12.88 10.99
N GLN A 147 11.09 -13.80 10.58
CA GLN A 147 11.33 -15.25 10.73
C GLN A 147 12.55 -15.70 9.93
N LYS A 148 12.71 -15.21 8.70
CA LYS A 148 13.87 -15.50 7.85
C LYS A 148 15.17 -14.94 8.43
N GLY A 149 15.13 -13.75 9.03
CA GLY A 149 16.29 -13.13 9.71
C GLY A 149 16.80 -13.99 10.87
N ARG A 150 15.89 -14.49 11.73
CA ARG A 150 16.25 -15.37 12.86
C ARG A 150 16.95 -16.66 12.43
N GLY A 151 16.61 -17.20 11.25
CA GLY A 151 17.27 -18.39 10.72
C GLY A 151 18.68 -18.14 10.17
N PHE A 152 19.12 -16.89 10.04
CA PHE A 152 20.51 -16.55 9.72
C PHE A 152 21.35 -16.27 10.97
N ASP A 153 20.71 -15.93 12.09
CA ASP A 153 21.38 -15.66 13.37
C ASP A 153 21.62 -16.95 14.20
N GLN A 154 21.06 -18.09 13.78
CA GLN A 154 21.27 -19.43 14.34
C GLN A 154 22.26 -20.22 13.50
#